data_AF-A0A8J8B0I7-F1
#
_entry.id   AF-A0A8J8B0I7-F1
#
_cell.length_a   1.000
_cell.length_b   1.000
_cell.length_c   1.000
_cell.angle_alpha   90.00
_cell.angle_beta   90.00
_cell.angle_gamma   90.00
#
_symmetry.space_group_name_H-M   'P 1'
#
loop_
_entity.id
_entity.type
_entity.pdbx_description
1 polymer ?
#
loop_
_entity_poly.entity_id
_entity_poly.type
_entity_poly.pdbx_seq_one_letter_code
_entity_poly.pdbx_strand_id
1 'polypeptide(L)'
;MRKIGMVILLLVIMVGTFTGCGPDQAKIQKEFLAMLEEPATEETIEKASAYLDKYLSKLDLEYGSHMVVSFEDYVLSYDISGVDYSQWADRFEKEVYPSLTDLYRMKASEQSSPMAEDSILKISWEELAQRAYDMETFIGQYQEEHLIKEDATWMYGNYLNALVMGTNGTPIFDYKTHAFSEEAKAAYAAFINKNQGSTTAWVLTEYFTYLDSIGYTMNYNDKVSSKLFFDTCDWLVSEAGKRVYQ
;
A
#
# COMPACT_ATOMS: atom_id res chain seq x y z
N MET A 1 -28.44 -9.06 6.64
CA MET A 1 -29.02 -7.89 5.95
C MET A 1 -28.22 -6.65 6.26
N ARG A 2 -27.26 -6.30 5.38
CA ARG A 2 -27.03 -4.95 4.84
C ARG A 2 -25.88 -5.05 3.85
N LYS A 3 -26.22 -4.94 2.57
CA LYS A 3 -25.29 -4.72 1.47
C LYS A 3 -24.63 -3.36 1.69
N ILE A 4 -23.32 -3.28 1.63
CA ILE A 4 -22.61 -2.03 1.33
C ILE A 4 -21.76 -2.38 0.11
N GLY A 5 -22.40 -2.33 -1.05
CA GLY A 5 -21.69 -2.23 -2.32
C GLY A 5 -21.32 -0.76 -2.49
N MET A 6 -20.02 -0.47 -2.44
CA MET A 6 -19.51 0.85 -2.73
C MET A 6 -19.45 0.97 -4.25
N VAL A 7 -20.49 1.57 -4.83
CA VAL A 7 -20.50 1.94 -6.25
C VAL A 7 -19.57 3.14 -6.39
N ILE A 8 -18.34 2.89 -6.83
CA ILE A 8 -17.43 3.96 -7.26
C ILE A 8 -17.94 4.43 -8.63
N LEU A 9 -18.54 5.62 -8.63
CA LEU A 9 -18.98 6.30 -9.83
C LEU A 9 -17.74 6.84 -10.56
N LEU A 10 -17.22 6.09 -11.54
CA LEU A 10 -16.14 6.55 -12.41
C LEU A 10 -16.61 7.75 -13.24
N LEU A 11 -16.09 8.93 -12.91
CA LEU A 11 -16.20 10.14 -13.72
C LEU A 11 -15.39 9.95 -15.00
N VAL A 12 -16.09 9.66 -16.11
CA VAL A 12 -15.49 9.64 -17.45
C VAL A 12 -15.08 11.06 -17.82
N ILE A 13 -13.81 11.40 -17.65
CA ILE A 13 -13.25 12.64 -18.17
C ILE A 13 -12.92 12.39 -19.66
N MET A 14 -13.79 12.89 -20.54
CA MET A 14 -13.49 12.99 -21.98
C MET A 14 -12.41 14.06 -22.19
N VAL A 15 -11.17 13.66 -22.48
CA VAL A 15 -10.17 14.55 -23.05
C VAL A 15 -9.63 13.98 -24.37
N GLY A 16 -9.76 14.76 -25.43
CA GLY A 16 -8.77 14.85 -26.50
C GLY A 16 -8.74 13.75 -27.55
N THR A 17 -9.38 14.03 -28.69
CA THR A 17 -9.25 13.25 -29.93
C THR A 17 -7.81 13.24 -30.45
N PHE A 18 -7.07 12.16 -30.21
CA PHE A 18 -6.00 11.75 -31.12
C PHE A 18 -6.55 10.72 -32.09
N THR A 19 -6.77 11.13 -33.34
CA THR A 19 -7.05 10.21 -34.46
C THR A 19 -5.77 9.44 -34.80
N GLY A 20 -5.45 8.44 -33.98
CA GLY A 20 -4.53 7.36 -34.33
C GLY A 20 -5.31 6.23 -34.98
N CYS A 21 -4.80 5.66 -36.08
CA CYS A 21 -5.32 4.44 -36.70
C CYS A 21 -5.05 3.20 -35.83
N GLY A 22 -5.45 3.24 -34.55
CA GLY A 22 -5.50 2.10 -33.64
C GLY A 22 -6.92 1.56 -33.50
N PRO A 23 -7.12 0.37 -32.91
CA PRO A 23 -8.45 -0.07 -32.51
C PRO A 23 -9.08 0.96 -31.57
N ASP A 24 -10.42 1.02 -31.55
CA ASP A 24 -11.18 1.89 -30.65
C ASP A 24 -10.93 1.46 -29.19
N GLN A 25 -9.89 2.04 -28.57
CA GLN A 25 -9.39 1.68 -27.25
C GLN A 25 -10.47 1.85 -26.17
N ALA A 26 -11.25 2.92 -26.28
CA ALA A 26 -12.39 3.17 -25.40
C ALA A 26 -13.44 2.06 -25.51
N LYS A 27 -13.70 1.56 -26.73
CA LYS A 27 -14.57 0.41 -26.92
C LYS A 27 -13.96 -0.88 -26.34
N ILE A 28 -12.66 -1.14 -26.53
CA ILE A 28 -11.97 -2.31 -25.97
C ILE A 28 -12.08 -2.31 -24.44
N GLN A 29 -11.74 -1.20 -23.80
CA GLN A 29 -11.82 -1.06 -22.34
C GLN A 29 -13.26 -1.22 -21.87
N LYS A 30 -14.23 -0.59 -22.53
CA LYS A 30 -15.65 -0.72 -22.16
C LYS A 30 -16.15 -2.16 -22.25
N GLU A 31 -15.79 -2.89 -23.30
CA GLU A 31 -16.13 -4.30 -23.45
C GLU A 31 -15.49 -5.14 -22.34
N PHE A 32 -14.21 -4.87 -22.01
CA PHE A 32 -13.52 -5.53 -20.93
C PHE A 32 -14.20 -5.30 -19.56
N LEU A 33 -14.49 -4.04 -19.23
CA LEU A 33 -15.15 -3.68 -17.97
C LEU A 33 -16.54 -4.32 -17.86
N ALA A 34 -17.28 -4.42 -18.97
CA ALA A 34 -18.57 -5.12 -19.00
C ALA A 34 -18.43 -6.62 -18.69
N MET A 35 -17.31 -7.25 -19.05
CA MET A 35 -17.05 -8.66 -18.65
C MET A 35 -16.86 -8.81 -17.14
N LEU A 36 -16.28 -7.80 -16.48
CA LEU A 36 -16.02 -7.81 -15.04
C LEU A 36 -17.29 -7.53 -14.20
N GLU A 37 -18.41 -7.15 -14.83
CA GLU A 37 -19.70 -7.03 -14.14
C GLU A 37 -20.28 -8.38 -13.71
N GLU A 38 -19.88 -9.48 -14.37
CA GLU A 38 -20.21 -10.84 -13.95
C GLU A 38 -19.40 -11.23 -12.70
N PRO A 39 -19.99 -11.92 -11.70
CA PRO A 39 -19.24 -12.34 -10.52
C PRO A 39 -17.97 -13.13 -10.86
N ALA A 40 -16.89 -12.84 -10.15
CA ALA A 40 -15.62 -13.50 -10.36
C ALA A 40 -15.69 -15.01 -10.05
N THR A 41 -15.26 -15.81 -11.01
CA THR A 41 -15.15 -17.27 -10.99
C THR A 41 -13.93 -17.66 -11.82
N GLU A 42 -13.43 -18.89 -11.69
CA GLU A 42 -12.31 -19.38 -12.53
C GLU A 42 -12.60 -19.17 -14.03
N GLU A 43 -13.81 -19.49 -14.49
CA GLU A 43 -14.20 -19.36 -15.90
C GLU A 43 -14.25 -17.89 -16.37
N THR A 44 -14.81 -16.99 -15.57
CA THR A 44 -14.91 -15.56 -15.95
C THR A 44 -13.55 -14.86 -15.86
N ILE A 45 -12.70 -15.25 -14.90
CA ILE A 45 -11.31 -14.78 -14.80
C ILE A 45 -10.49 -15.24 -16.01
N GLU A 46 -10.62 -16.51 -16.44
CA GLU A 46 -9.92 -17.01 -17.63
C GLU A 46 -10.34 -16.23 -18.89
N LYS A 47 -11.64 -15.97 -19.06
CA LYS A 47 -12.15 -15.15 -20.17
C LYS A 47 -11.60 -13.73 -20.16
N ALA A 48 -11.60 -13.07 -18.99
CA ALA A 48 -11.05 -11.72 -18.83
C ALA A 48 -9.55 -11.68 -19.13
N SER A 49 -8.79 -12.64 -18.59
CA SER A 49 -7.35 -12.81 -18.84
C SER A 49 -7.05 -12.96 -20.34
N ALA A 50 -7.80 -13.83 -21.04
CA ALA A 50 -7.66 -14.03 -22.49
C ALA A 50 -8.02 -12.77 -23.29
N TYR A 51 -8.96 -11.96 -22.81
CA TYR A 51 -9.29 -10.67 -23.43
C TYR A 51 -8.11 -9.70 -23.30
N LEU A 52 -7.48 -9.59 -22.11
CA LEU A 52 -6.28 -8.78 -21.91
C LEU A 52 -5.16 -9.22 -22.86
N ASP A 53 -4.81 -10.51 -22.90
CA ASP A 53 -3.72 -11.01 -23.76
C ASP A 53 -3.92 -10.65 -25.24
N LYS A 54 -5.17 -10.57 -25.70
CA LYS A 54 -5.51 -10.25 -27.08
C LYS A 54 -5.37 -8.76 -27.44
N TYR A 55 -5.56 -7.87 -26.46
CA TYR A 55 -5.74 -6.44 -26.74
C TYR A 55 -4.75 -5.52 -26.04
N LEU A 56 -4.13 -5.93 -24.93
CA LEU A 56 -3.34 -5.04 -24.09
C LEU A 56 -2.17 -4.39 -24.87
N SER A 57 -1.45 -5.15 -25.69
CA SER A 57 -0.37 -4.64 -26.56
C SER A 57 -0.81 -3.66 -27.66
N LYS A 58 -2.12 -3.43 -27.82
CA LYS A 58 -2.71 -2.49 -28.79
C LYS A 58 -3.22 -1.22 -28.13
N LEU A 59 -3.12 -1.13 -26.80
CA LEU A 59 -3.56 0.01 -26.03
C LEU A 59 -2.38 0.90 -25.67
N ASP A 60 -2.65 2.18 -25.43
CA ASP A 60 -1.72 3.02 -24.70
C ASP A 60 -1.69 2.64 -23.20
N LEU A 61 -0.71 3.17 -22.49
CA LEU A 61 -0.48 2.86 -21.07
C LEU A 61 -1.65 3.28 -20.19
N GLU A 62 -2.43 4.30 -20.57
CA GLU A 62 -3.57 4.75 -19.77
C GLU A 62 -4.67 3.68 -19.79
N TYR A 63 -5.14 3.30 -20.99
CA TYR A 63 -6.15 2.26 -21.13
C TYR A 63 -5.67 0.91 -20.60
N GLY A 64 -4.41 0.55 -20.88
CA GLY A 64 -3.79 -0.68 -20.40
C GLY A 64 -3.75 -0.76 -18.87
N SER A 65 -3.24 0.29 -18.20
CA SER A 65 -3.13 0.32 -16.74
C SER A 65 -4.49 0.23 -16.05
N HIS A 66 -5.49 0.97 -16.53
CA HIS A 66 -6.85 0.90 -15.97
C HIS A 66 -7.45 -0.50 -16.08
N MET A 67 -7.24 -1.18 -17.22
CA MET A 67 -7.72 -2.55 -17.42
C MET A 67 -7.00 -3.55 -16.52
N VAL A 68 -5.69 -3.42 -16.34
CA VAL A 68 -4.92 -4.33 -15.48
C VAL A 68 -5.28 -4.15 -14.00
N VAL A 69 -5.44 -2.91 -13.50
CA VAL A 69 -5.92 -2.65 -12.13
C VAL A 69 -7.32 -3.23 -11.92
N SER A 70 -8.23 -3.00 -12.86
CA SER A 70 -9.59 -3.56 -12.77
C SER A 70 -9.59 -5.10 -12.76
N PHE A 71 -8.66 -5.71 -13.49
CA PHE A 71 -8.51 -7.16 -13.51
C PHE A 71 -7.92 -7.71 -12.21
N GLU A 72 -6.94 -7.03 -11.63
CA GLU A 72 -6.38 -7.35 -10.33
C GLU A 72 -7.48 -7.37 -9.25
N ASP A 73 -8.26 -6.29 -9.16
CA ASP A 73 -9.41 -6.21 -8.24
C ASP A 73 -10.40 -7.34 -8.46
N TYR A 74 -10.66 -7.67 -9.73
CA TYR A 74 -11.55 -8.76 -10.10
C TYR A 74 -11.05 -10.12 -9.59
N VAL A 75 -9.76 -10.43 -9.78
CA VAL A 75 -9.14 -11.66 -9.30
C VAL A 75 -9.16 -11.71 -7.76
N LEU A 76 -8.78 -10.61 -7.10
CA LEU A 76 -8.74 -10.52 -5.64
C LEU A 76 -10.14 -10.63 -4.99
N SER A 77 -11.19 -10.25 -5.72
CA SER A 77 -12.57 -10.43 -5.27
C SER A 77 -13.03 -11.89 -5.21
N TYR A 78 -12.38 -12.76 -6.00
CA TYR A 78 -12.62 -14.21 -6.00
C TYR A 78 -11.72 -14.92 -4.99
N ASP A 79 -10.42 -14.63 -5.03
CA ASP A 79 -9.40 -15.16 -4.13
C ASP A 79 -8.40 -14.07 -3.77
N ILE A 80 -8.35 -13.72 -2.48
CA ILE A 80 -7.42 -12.71 -1.95
C ILE A 80 -5.95 -13.07 -2.16
N SER A 81 -5.64 -14.35 -2.43
CA SER A 81 -4.30 -14.84 -2.75
C SER A 81 -4.13 -15.20 -4.24
N GLY A 82 -5.12 -14.86 -5.08
CA GLY A 82 -5.18 -15.27 -6.48
C GLY A 82 -4.19 -14.57 -7.41
N VAL A 83 -3.44 -13.59 -6.89
CA VAL A 83 -2.39 -12.85 -7.63
C VAL A 83 -1.02 -13.21 -7.08
N ASP A 84 -0.16 -13.74 -7.93
CA ASP A 84 1.30 -13.77 -7.72
C ASP A 84 1.89 -12.48 -8.27
N TYR A 85 2.26 -11.55 -7.39
CA TYR A 85 2.68 -10.21 -7.80
C TYR A 85 4.02 -10.19 -8.55
N SER A 86 4.88 -11.18 -8.34
CA SER A 86 6.13 -11.28 -9.09
C SER A 86 5.82 -11.59 -10.55
N GLN A 87 4.97 -12.59 -10.80
CA GLN A 87 4.54 -12.94 -12.15
C GLN A 87 3.65 -11.86 -12.76
N TRP A 88 2.84 -11.18 -11.95
CA TRP A 88 1.96 -10.09 -12.38
C TRP A 88 2.76 -8.89 -12.90
N ALA A 89 3.79 -8.48 -12.16
CA ALA A 89 4.68 -7.39 -12.58
C ALA A 89 5.36 -7.72 -13.92
N ASP A 90 5.92 -8.93 -14.06
CA ASP A 90 6.62 -9.36 -15.27
C ASP A 90 5.68 -9.47 -16.48
N ARG A 91 4.43 -9.90 -16.26
CA ARG A 91 3.43 -10.08 -17.32
C ARG A 91 3.04 -8.76 -17.97
N PHE A 92 2.92 -7.69 -17.19
CA PHE A 92 2.31 -6.43 -17.63
C PHE A 92 3.29 -5.27 -17.77
N GLU A 93 4.58 -5.46 -17.44
CA GLU A 93 5.61 -4.40 -17.41
C GLU A 93 5.63 -3.48 -18.64
N LYS A 94 5.35 -3.99 -19.85
CA LYS A 94 5.48 -3.21 -21.09
C LYS A 94 4.21 -2.48 -21.48
N GLU A 95 3.09 -2.82 -20.85
CA GLU A 95 1.76 -2.39 -21.26
C GLU A 95 1.04 -1.55 -20.19
N VAL A 96 1.68 -1.31 -19.05
CA VAL A 96 1.18 -0.44 -17.98
C VAL A 96 2.18 0.64 -17.61
N TYR A 97 1.74 1.62 -16.83
CA TYR A 97 2.63 2.66 -16.32
C TYR A 97 3.76 2.05 -15.47
N PRO A 98 5.01 2.58 -15.58
CA PRO A 98 6.12 2.14 -14.73
C PRO A 98 5.81 2.20 -13.23
N SER A 99 5.02 3.20 -12.80
CA SER A 99 4.54 3.33 -11.42
C SER A 99 3.78 2.09 -10.93
N LEU A 100 2.96 1.50 -11.80
CA LEU A 100 2.17 0.31 -11.47
C LEU A 100 3.06 -0.94 -11.42
N THR A 101 4.00 -1.09 -12.35
CA THR A 101 4.98 -2.19 -12.30
C THR A 101 5.83 -2.12 -11.03
N ASP A 102 6.30 -0.92 -10.65
CA ASP A 102 7.08 -0.73 -9.44
C ASP A 102 6.24 -1.01 -8.18
N LEU A 103 4.97 -0.60 -8.14
CA LEU A 103 4.05 -0.98 -7.07
C LEU A 103 3.91 -2.50 -6.96
N TYR A 104 3.71 -3.20 -8.08
CA TYR A 104 3.60 -4.66 -8.09
C TYR A 104 4.87 -5.35 -7.59
N ARG A 105 6.06 -4.80 -7.88
CA ARG A 105 7.31 -5.30 -7.30
C ARG A 105 7.37 -5.11 -5.79
N MET A 106 6.84 -4.00 -5.26
CA MET A 106 6.71 -3.79 -3.82
C MET A 106 5.72 -4.78 -3.18
N LYS A 107 4.56 -5.00 -3.81
CA LYS A 107 3.58 -6.02 -3.38
C LYS A 107 4.17 -7.43 -3.43
N ALA A 108 5.00 -7.75 -4.43
CA ALA A 108 5.73 -9.02 -4.52
C ALA A 108 6.75 -9.20 -3.40
N SER A 109 7.48 -8.13 -3.03
CA SER A 109 8.40 -8.14 -1.89
C SER A 109 7.64 -8.39 -0.58
N GLU A 110 6.48 -7.74 -0.39
CA GLU A 110 5.63 -7.97 0.78
C GLU A 110 5.04 -9.38 0.80
N GLN A 111 4.63 -9.92 -0.35
CA GLN A 111 4.10 -11.29 -0.46
C GLN A 111 5.16 -12.36 -0.14
N SER A 112 6.40 -12.17 -0.59
CA SER A 112 7.51 -13.12 -0.37
C SER A 112 8.16 -13.00 1.00
N SER A 113 8.14 -11.80 1.58
CA SER A 113 8.67 -11.51 2.91
C SER A 113 7.69 -10.58 3.64
N PRO A 114 6.59 -11.11 4.20
CA PRO A 114 5.58 -10.28 4.84
C PRO A 114 6.13 -9.59 6.08
N MET A 115 5.70 -8.35 6.32
CA MET A 115 6.02 -7.61 7.54
C MET A 115 5.60 -8.39 8.78
N ALA A 116 4.40 -8.99 8.75
CA ALA A 116 3.84 -9.74 9.87
C ALA A 116 2.99 -10.92 9.39
N GLU A 117 2.94 -11.97 10.20
CA GLU A 117 2.08 -13.14 10.02
C GLU A 117 1.55 -13.55 11.39
N ASP A 118 0.27 -13.90 11.49
CA ASP A 118 -0.42 -14.14 12.76
C ASP A 118 -0.21 -13.02 13.79
N SER A 119 -0.18 -11.78 13.30
CA SER A 119 0.11 -10.55 14.06
C SER A 119 1.52 -10.49 14.68
N ILE A 120 2.44 -11.38 14.35
CA ILE A 120 3.83 -11.36 14.83
C ILE A 120 4.71 -10.73 13.74
N LEU A 121 5.51 -9.74 14.10
CA LEU A 121 6.47 -9.12 13.19
C LEU A 121 7.51 -10.17 12.74
N LYS A 122 7.71 -10.32 11.43
CA LYS A 122 8.64 -11.29 10.83
C LYS A 122 9.95 -10.67 10.36
N ILE A 123 9.97 -9.35 10.24
CA ILE A 123 11.14 -8.56 9.85
C ILE A 123 11.69 -7.79 11.05
N SER A 124 12.90 -7.25 10.92
CA SER A 124 13.48 -6.39 11.96
C SER A 124 12.84 -4.99 11.95
N TRP A 125 12.97 -4.26 13.07
CA TRP A 125 12.58 -2.84 13.14
C TRP A 125 13.36 -1.97 12.14
N GLU A 126 14.61 -2.31 11.86
CA GLU A 126 15.44 -1.63 10.85
C GLU A 126 14.87 -1.82 9.45
N GLU A 127 14.53 -3.06 9.09
CA GLU A 127 13.93 -3.37 7.80
C GLU A 127 12.54 -2.73 7.66
N LEU A 128 11.72 -2.74 8.71
CA LEU A 128 10.42 -2.08 8.69
C LEU A 128 10.55 -0.56 8.47
N ALA A 129 11.51 0.10 9.14
CA ALA A 129 11.77 1.52 8.93
C ALA A 129 12.27 1.80 7.50
N GLN A 130 13.09 0.90 6.94
CA GLN A 130 13.53 1.00 5.56
C GLN A 130 12.36 0.82 4.57
N ARG A 131 11.45 -0.14 4.79
CA ARG A 131 10.26 -0.32 3.93
C ARG A 131 9.31 0.87 3.98
N ALA A 132 9.11 1.48 5.15
CA ALA A 132 8.35 2.72 5.25
C ALA A 132 9.00 3.84 4.41
N TYR A 133 10.32 3.98 4.47
CA TYR A 133 11.05 4.97 3.68
C TYR A 133 11.03 4.70 2.18
N ASP A 134 11.12 3.44 1.78
CA ASP A 134 11.07 3.06 0.37
C ASP A 134 9.68 3.38 -0.21
N MET A 135 8.62 3.16 0.57
CA MET A 135 7.26 3.56 0.18
C MET A 135 7.08 5.09 0.17
N GLU A 136 7.64 5.81 1.13
CA GLU A 136 7.69 7.29 1.10
C GLU A 136 8.35 7.80 -0.19
N THR A 137 9.50 7.22 -0.54
CA THR A 137 10.26 7.60 -1.74
C THR A 137 9.46 7.29 -3.01
N PHE A 138 8.80 6.13 -3.05
CA PHE A 138 7.93 5.73 -4.15
C PHE A 138 6.74 6.68 -4.33
N ILE A 139 6.07 7.06 -3.25
CA ILE A 139 4.98 8.04 -3.27
C ILE A 139 5.50 9.37 -3.81
N GLY A 140 6.65 9.86 -3.33
CA GLY A 140 7.25 11.11 -3.82
C GLY A 140 7.62 11.07 -5.31
N GLN A 141 8.07 9.92 -5.81
CA GLN A 141 8.40 9.72 -7.23
C GLN A 141 7.15 9.74 -8.13
N TYR A 142 6.02 9.22 -7.65
CA TYR A 142 4.79 9.01 -8.43
C TYR A 142 3.58 9.74 -7.86
N GLN A 143 3.78 10.91 -7.24
CA GLN A 143 2.74 11.63 -6.47
C GLN A 143 1.46 11.97 -7.24
N GLU A 144 1.56 12.14 -8.56
CA GLU A 144 0.43 12.48 -9.45
C GLU A 144 -0.30 11.24 -10.00
N GLU A 145 0.25 10.04 -9.80
CA GLU A 145 -0.30 8.81 -10.38
C GLU A 145 -1.45 8.26 -9.52
N HIS A 146 -2.67 8.61 -9.93
CA HIS A 146 -3.88 8.28 -9.18
C HIS A 146 -4.15 6.78 -9.02
N LEU A 147 -3.70 5.93 -9.97
CA LEU A 147 -3.95 4.48 -9.96
C LEU A 147 -3.25 3.74 -8.81
N ILE A 148 -2.10 4.23 -8.37
CA ILE A 148 -1.31 3.58 -7.30
C ILE A 148 -1.57 4.16 -5.92
N LYS A 149 -2.28 5.30 -5.86
CA LYS A 149 -2.33 6.17 -4.68
C LYS A 149 -2.92 5.47 -3.46
N GLU A 150 -4.00 4.72 -3.63
CA GLU A 150 -4.67 4.02 -2.53
C GLU A 150 -3.76 2.96 -1.92
N ASP A 151 -3.23 2.05 -2.74
CA ASP A 151 -2.33 0.99 -2.32
C ASP A 151 -1.06 1.53 -1.67
N ALA A 152 -0.41 2.52 -2.30
CA ALA A 152 0.82 3.12 -1.76
C ALA A 152 0.57 3.78 -0.40
N THR A 153 -0.55 4.51 -0.25
CA THR A 153 -0.95 5.13 1.02
C THR A 153 -1.20 4.07 2.09
N TRP A 154 -1.91 3.00 1.73
CA TRP A 154 -2.22 1.91 2.65
C TRP A 154 -0.94 1.21 3.13
N MET A 155 -0.04 0.85 2.21
CA MET A 155 1.23 0.18 2.54
C MET A 155 2.10 1.07 3.43
N TYR A 156 2.26 2.36 3.08
CA TYR A 156 3.02 3.30 3.91
C TYR A 156 2.44 3.44 5.31
N GLY A 157 1.13 3.66 5.40
CA GLY A 157 0.42 3.78 6.67
C GLY A 157 0.50 2.51 7.51
N ASN A 158 0.43 1.33 6.90
CA ASN A 158 0.57 0.06 7.58
C ASN A 158 1.98 -0.11 8.19
N TYR A 159 3.03 0.22 7.43
CA TYR A 159 4.40 0.19 7.96
C TYR A 159 4.62 1.19 9.10
N LEU A 160 4.13 2.43 8.95
CA LEU A 160 4.24 3.43 10.02
C LEU A 160 3.47 3.02 11.27
N ASN A 161 2.25 2.51 11.13
CA ASN A 161 1.48 2.00 12.27
C ASN A 161 2.25 0.93 13.04
N ALA A 162 2.84 -0.03 12.33
CA ALA A 162 3.66 -1.06 12.96
C ALA A 162 4.91 -0.46 13.65
N LEU A 163 5.55 0.57 13.10
CA LEU A 163 6.69 1.24 13.75
C LEU A 163 6.30 1.91 15.07
N VAL A 164 5.18 2.64 15.11
CA VAL A 164 4.83 3.44 16.29
C VAL A 164 3.95 2.70 17.31
N MET A 165 3.22 1.67 16.90
CA MET A 165 2.35 0.89 17.79
C MET A 165 2.86 -0.54 18.06
N GLY A 166 3.74 -1.06 17.21
CA GLY A 166 4.04 -2.48 17.14
C GLY A 166 2.88 -3.28 16.55
N THR A 167 2.92 -4.59 16.73
CA THR A 167 1.83 -5.49 16.35
C THR A 167 1.29 -6.21 17.58
N ASN A 168 0.12 -6.86 17.48
CA ASN A 168 -0.45 -7.59 18.63
C ASN A 168 0.47 -8.71 19.13
N GLY A 169 1.19 -9.38 18.24
CA GLY A 169 2.15 -10.45 18.55
C GLY A 169 3.57 -9.94 18.80
N THR A 170 3.84 -8.66 18.57
CA THR A 170 5.14 -8.01 18.78
C THR A 170 4.89 -6.59 19.27
N PRO A 171 4.42 -6.42 20.51
CA PRO A 171 4.08 -5.11 21.07
C PRO A 171 5.34 -4.26 21.21
N ILE A 172 5.21 -2.96 20.98
CA ILE A 172 6.36 -2.04 21.04
C ILE A 172 6.80 -1.73 22.49
N PHE A 173 5.91 -1.95 23.45
CA PHE A 173 6.20 -1.96 24.89
C PHE A 173 6.02 -3.37 25.45
N ASP A 174 6.91 -3.79 26.35
CA ASP A 174 6.80 -5.09 27.00
C ASP A 174 5.62 -5.12 27.99
N TYR A 175 4.81 -6.19 27.93
CA TYR A 175 3.60 -6.29 28.74
C TYR A 175 3.84 -6.33 30.26
N LYS A 176 5.03 -6.78 30.71
CA LYS A 176 5.33 -6.98 32.13
C LYS A 176 6.08 -5.80 32.74
N THR A 177 7.10 -5.32 32.03
CA THR A 177 7.99 -4.26 32.47
C THR A 177 7.51 -2.89 32.01
N HIS A 178 6.61 -2.84 31.03
CA HIS A 178 6.10 -1.62 30.40
C HIS A 178 7.16 -0.80 29.66
N ALA A 179 8.38 -1.34 29.55
CA ALA A 179 9.49 -0.68 28.89
C ALA A 179 9.32 -0.73 27.36
N PHE A 180 9.69 0.35 26.71
CA PHE A 180 9.83 0.42 25.26
C PHE A 180 10.92 -0.55 24.75
N SER A 181 10.75 -1.13 23.56
CA SER A 181 11.74 -2.02 22.95
C SER A 181 13.06 -1.29 22.69
N GLU A 182 14.15 -1.81 23.27
CA GLU A 182 15.51 -1.30 23.04
C GLU A 182 15.98 -1.58 21.61
N GLU A 183 15.51 -2.68 21.00
CA GLU A 183 15.78 -3.01 19.60
C GLU A 183 15.15 -1.97 18.66
N ALA A 184 13.88 -1.61 18.90
CA ALA A 184 13.20 -0.56 18.14
C ALA A 184 13.89 0.79 18.33
N LYS A 185 14.24 1.14 19.57
CA LYS A 185 14.94 2.38 19.90
C LYS A 185 16.27 2.51 19.13
N ALA A 186 17.07 1.45 19.11
CA ALA A 186 18.34 1.44 18.38
C ALA A 186 18.13 1.59 16.87
N ALA A 187 17.18 0.83 16.29
CA ALA A 187 16.87 0.90 14.87
C ALA A 187 16.38 2.29 14.46
N TYR A 188 15.49 2.91 15.24
CA TYR A 188 14.91 4.22 14.91
C TYR A 188 15.96 5.32 15.02
N ALA A 189 16.81 5.29 16.04
CA ALA A 189 17.92 6.23 16.17
C ALA A 189 18.90 6.13 14.99
N ALA A 190 19.24 4.92 14.56
CA ALA A 190 20.10 4.69 13.40
C ALA A 190 19.45 5.21 12.11
N PHE A 191 18.17 4.91 11.92
CA PHE A 191 17.39 5.36 10.77
C PHE A 191 17.31 6.89 10.67
N ILE A 192 16.96 7.58 11.77
CA ILE A 192 16.86 9.05 11.82
C ILE A 192 18.18 9.70 11.42
N ASN A 193 19.31 9.19 11.95
CA ASN A 193 20.63 9.72 11.65
C ASN A 193 20.99 9.59 10.16
N LYS A 194 20.59 8.49 9.52
CA LYS A 194 20.87 8.17 8.12
C LYS A 194 19.97 8.93 7.13
N ASN A 195 18.68 9.06 7.44
CA ASN A 195 17.66 9.54 6.50
C ASN A 195 17.09 10.90 6.92
N GLN A 196 17.96 11.82 7.32
CA GLN A 196 17.56 13.16 7.76
C GLN A 196 16.75 13.87 6.68
N GLY A 197 15.63 14.48 7.08
CA GLY A 197 14.75 15.22 6.19
C GLY A 197 13.63 14.38 5.56
N SER A 198 13.64 13.05 5.71
CA SER A 198 12.50 12.22 5.30
C SER A 198 11.32 12.38 6.26
N THR A 199 10.11 12.19 5.76
CA THR A 199 8.87 12.15 6.53
C THR A 199 8.91 11.03 7.55
N THR A 200 9.44 9.86 7.19
CA THR A 200 9.60 8.72 8.10
C THR A 200 10.56 9.06 9.25
N ALA A 201 11.67 9.76 8.96
CA ALA A 201 12.58 10.22 10.01
C ALA A 201 11.93 11.29 10.90
N TRP A 202 11.10 12.17 10.33
CA TRP A 202 10.30 13.11 11.10
C TRP A 202 9.34 12.40 12.05
N VAL A 203 8.58 11.40 11.58
CA VAL A 203 7.67 10.59 12.43
C VAL A 203 8.41 10.01 13.63
N LEU A 204 9.55 9.35 13.39
CA LEU A 204 10.32 8.71 14.46
C LEU A 204 10.93 9.74 15.42
N THR A 205 11.26 10.93 14.95
CA THR A 205 11.76 12.04 15.79
C THR A 205 10.67 12.58 16.72
N GLU A 206 9.46 12.82 16.19
CA GLU A 206 8.31 13.24 16.99
C GLU A 206 7.89 12.13 17.98
N TYR A 207 7.96 10.87 17.54
CA TYR A 207 7.68 9.73 18.39
C TYR A 207 8.67 9.63 19.55
N PHE A 208 9.97 9.83 19.32
CA PHE A 208 10.97 9.93 20.39
C PHE A 208 10.69 11.07 21.36
N THR A 209 10.25 12.23 20.86
CA THR A 209 9.84 13.35 21.73
C THR A 209 8.68 12.95 22.65
N TYR A 210 7.70 12.22 22.13
CA TYR A 210 6.62 11.66 22.93
C TYR A 210 7.13 10.61 23.94
N LEU A 211 7.96 9.66 23.50
CA LEU A 211 8.52 8.61 24.36
C LEU A 211 9.36 9.19 25.51
N ASP A 212 10.14 10.23 25.26
CA ASP A 212 10.89 10.97 26.28
C ASP A 212 9.95 11.55 27.35
N SER A 213 8.80 12.10 26.92
CA SER A 213 7.81 12.70 27.83
C SER A 213 7.16 11.71 28.79
N ILE A 214 7.10 10.42 28.41
CA ILE A 214 6.57 9.32 29.23
C ILE A 214 7.68 8.46 29.85
N GLY A 215 8.96 8.85 29.68
CA GLY A 215 10.10 8.10 30.19
C GLY A 215 10.21 6.69 29.62
N TYR A 216 9.88 6.50 28.33
CA TYR A 216 9.90 5.22 27.61
C TYR A 216 9.11 4.10 28.29
N THR A 217 8.08 4.46 29.07
CA THR A 217 7.27 3.48 29.81
C THR A 217 5.79 3.67 29.52
N MET A 218 5.09 2.60 29.13
CA MET A 218 3.65 2.63 28.88
C MET A 218 2.97 1.34 29.33
N ASN A 219 1.94 1.46 30.17
CA ASN A 219 1.14 0.35 30.65
C ASN A 219 -0.18 0.26 29.88
N TYR A 220 -0.32 -0.77 29.04
CA TYR A 220 -1.54 -1.03 28.25
C TYR A 220 -2.82 -1.18 29.09
N ASN A 221 -2.72 -1.48 30.40
CA ASN A 221 -3.87 -1.60 31.28
C ASN A 221 -4.33 -0.25 31.87
N ASP A 222 -3.50 0.79 31.79
CA ASP A 222 -3.91 2.15 32.11
C ASP A 222 -4.64 2.74 30.91
N LYS A 223 -5.97 2.86 31.02
CA LYS A 223 -6.84 3.34 29.95
C LYS A 223 -6.51 4.76 29.50
N VAL A 224 -6.08 5.63 30.41
CA VAL A 224 -5.79 7.03 30.08
C VAL A 224 -4.49 7.11 29.29
N SER A 225 -3.43 6.50 29.82
CA SER A 225 -2.11 6.47 29.18
C SER A 225 -2.15 5.72 27.84
N SER A 226 -2.85 4.58 27.78
CA SER A 226 -2.99 3.80 26.54
C SER A 226 -3.77 4.56 25.48
N LYS A 227 -4.85 5.25 25.86
CA LYS A 227 -5.60 6.07 24.91
C LYS A 227 -4.73 7.18 24.34
N LEU A 228 -4.01 7.92 25.20
CA LEU A 228 -3.12 8.99 24.76
C LEU A 228 -2.02 8.46 23.82
N PHE A 229 -1.47 7.28 24.12
CA PHE A 229 -0.49 6.60 23.27
C PHE A 229 -1.04 6.33 21.87
N PHE A 230 -2.18 5.64 21.76
CA PHE A 230 -2.76 5.31 20.45
C PHE A 230 -3.21 6.57 19.70
N ASP A 231 -3.82 7.55 20.37
CA ASP A 231 -4.18 8.83 19.75
C ASP A 231 -2.95 9.55 19.17
N THR A 232 -1.81 9.49 19.87
CA THR A 232 -0.55 10.10 19.41
C THR A 232 0.00 9.35 18.19
N CYS A 233 -0.03 8.02 18.21
CA CYS A 233 0.40 7.20 17.09
C CYS A 233 -0.48 7.43 15.85
N ASP A 234 -1.80 7.44 16.01
CA ASP A 234 -2.75 7.74 14.94
C ASP A 234 -2.50 9.12 14.32
N TRP A 235 -2.25 10.11 15.18
CA TRP A 235 -1.90 11.47 14.73
C TRP A 235 -0.61 11.49 13.92
N LEU A 236 0.46 10.82 14.39
CA LEU A 236 1.73 10.74 13.67
C LEU A 236 1.56 10.13 12.27
N VAL A 237 0.84 9.00 12.17
CA VAL A 237 0.60 8.32 10.89
C VAL A 237 -0.26 9.19 9.97
N SER A 238 -1.27 9.86 10.50
CA SER A 238 -2.11 10.78 9.71
C SER A 238 -1.33 11.97 9.17
N GLU A 239 -0.49 12.61 9.98
CA GLU A 239 0.33 13.74 9.54
C GLU A 239 1.42 13.32 8.55
N ALA A 240 2.01 12.13 8.73
CA ALA A 240 2.94 11.57 7.76
C ALA A 240 2.28 11.36 6.40
N GLY A 241 1.07 10.78 6.38
CA GLY A 241 0.28 10.62 5.17
C GLY A 241 0.00 11.93 4.44
N LYS A 242 -0.13 13.06 5.15
CA LYS A 242 -0.26 14.39 4.52
C LYS A 242 1.08 14.87 3.95
N ARG A 243 2.17 14.68 4.69
CA ARG A 243 3.51 15.16 4.31
C ARG A 243 4.07 14.49 3.07
N VAL A 244 3.83 13.18 2.89
CA VAL A 244 4.36 12.45 1.72
C VAL A 244 3.70 12.83 0.38
N TYR A 245 2.57 13.54 0.41
CA TYR A 245 1.87 14.04 -0.78
C TYR A 245 1.91 15.58 -0.90
N GLN A 246 2.84 16.25 -0.20
CA GLN A 246 3.08 17.71 -0.27
C GLN A 246 4.35 18.01 -1.08
#